data_AF-A0A6B3FKV8-F1
#
_entry.id   AF-A0A6B3FKV8-F1
#
_cell.length_a   1.000
_cell.length_b   1.000
_cell.length_c   1.000
_cell.angle_alpha   90.00
_cell.angle_beta   90.00
_cell.angle_gamma   90.00
#
_symmetry.space_group_name_H-M   'P 1'
#
loop_
_entity.id
_entity.type
_entity.pdbx_description
1 polymer ?
#
loop_
_entity_poly.entity_id
_entity_poly.type
_entity_poly.pdbx_seq_one_letter_code
_entity_poly.pdbx_strand_id
1 'polypeptide(L)'
;HSNGIVPFLKTLDASVAAVNQGGRRKGAAAVYLETWHADIEEFLELRDNTGEDQRRTHNLNLAHWIPDEFMRRVDADTEWSLFSPADVPELVDLWGDEFDAAYRAAEAKGLARKTMPARELYGRMMRTLAQTGQGWMTFKDASNRTANQTAEPGRVVHSSNLCTEILEVTNDGETAVCNLGSVNLGAFVANGSIDWDRLDSTVRTAVTFLDRVVDINFYPTEQA
;
A
#
# COMPACT_ATOMS: atom_id res chain seq x y z
N HIS A 1 10.32 24.79 -7.18
CA HIS A 1 9.41 23.94 -7.97
C HIS A 1 9.98 22.54 -8.01
N SER A 2 9.20 21.54 -7.58
CA SER A 2 9.56 20.12 -7.67
C SER A 2 9.02 19.55 -8.99
N ASN A 3 9.66 18.51 -9.53
CA ASN A 3 9.18 17.79 -10.71
C ASN A 3 8.15 16.69 -10.36
N GLY A 4 7.71 16.61 -9.10
CA GLY A 4 6.75 15.62 -8.62
C GLY A 4 7.33 14.21 -8.49
N ILE A 5 6.46 13.22 -8.27
CA ILE A 5 6.85 11.82 -8.04
C ILE A 5 7.26 11.07 -9.32
N VAL A 6 6.76 11.47 -10.48
CA VAL A 6 6.91 10.69 -11.73
C VAL A 6 8.39 10.45 -12.11
N PRO A 7 9.29 11.45 -12.13
CA PRO A 7 10.70 11.20 -12.47
C PRO A 7 11.43 10.31 -11.47
N PHE A 8 11.06 10.40 -10.18
CA PHE A 8 11.63 9.56 -9.14
C PHE A 8 11.20 8.10 -9.31
N LEU A 9 9.91 7.88 -9.56
CA LEU A 9 9.37 6.55 -9.86
C LEU A 9 9.94 5.96 -11.16
N LYS A 10 10.26 6.78 -12.16
CA LYS A 10 10.95 6.30 -13.37
C LYS A 10 12.36 5.78 -13.08
N THR A 11 13.06 6.40 -12.12
CA THR A 11 14.36 5.91 -11.66
C THR A 11 14.21 4.55 -10.97
N LEU A 12 13.23 4.42 -10.08
CA LEU A 12 12.92 3.17 -9.40
C LEU A 12 12.51 2.06 -10.39
N ASP A 13 11.70 2.40 -11.40
CA ASP A 13 11.29 1.48 -12.47
C ASP A 13 12.50 0.90 -13.22
N ALA A 14 13.46 1.76 -13.58
CA ALA A 14 14.69 1.34 -14.22
C ALA A 14 15.55 0.43 -13.31
N SER A 15 15.62 0.75 -12.01
CA SER A 15 16.30 -0.11 -11.03
C SER A 15 15.64 -1.49 -10.92
N VAL A 16 14.31 -1.55 -10.82
CA VAL A 16 13.56 -2.82 -10.77
C VAL A 16 13.77 -3.63 -12.06
N ALA A 17 13.79 -2.97 -13.22
CA ALA A 17 14.05 -3.62 -14.50
C ALA A 17 15.49 -4.17 -14.60
N ALA A 18 16.47 -3.47 -14.04
CA ALA A 18 17.87 -3.90 -14.02
C ALA A 18 18.12 -5.09 -13.07
N VAL A 19 17.36 -5.18 -11.97
CA VAL A 19 17.45 -6.28 -11.01
C VAL A 19 16.73 -7.51 -11.56
N ASN A 20 17.52 -8.37 -12.21
CA ASN A 20 17.09 -9.69 -12.64
C ASN A 20 17.90 -10.73 -11.87
N GLN A 21 17.26 -11.53 -11.01
CA GLN A 21 17.90 -12.52 -10.13
C GLN A 21 18.52 -13.68 -10.95
N GLY A 22 19.60 -13.41 -11.70
CA GLY A 22 20.26 -14.38 -12.57
C GLY A 22 19.36 -14.97 -13.66
N GLY A 23 18.35 -14.23 -14.13
CA GLY A 23 17.38 -14.70 -15.12
C GLY A 23 16.23 -15.55 -14.57
N ARG A 24 16.22 -15.87 -13.27
CA ARG A 24 15.18 -16.72 -12.65
C ARG A 24 13.93 -15.97 -12.21
N ARG A 25 14.09 -14.73 -11.73
CA ARG A 25 12.97 -13.91 -11.24
C ARG A 25 13.23 -12.44 -11.54
N LYS A 26 12.26 -11.80 -12.19
CA LYS A 26 12.27 -10.34 -12.38
C LYS A 26 12.07 -9.66 -11.03
N GLY A 27 12.75 -8.54 -10.81
CA GLY A 27 12.44 -7.64 -9.71
C GLY A 27 10.97 -7.23 -9.76
N ALA A 28 10.38 -7.03 -8.58
CA ALA A 28 9.03 -6.54 -8.44
C ALA A 28 8.98 -5.58 -7.25
N ALA A 29 8.31 -4.46 -7.44
CA ALA A 29 8.02 -3.49 -6.39
C ALA A 29 6.58 -3.03 -6.53
N ALA A 30 5.95 -2.69 -5.42
CA ALA A 30 4.67 -2.00 -5.38
C ALA A 30 4.87 -0.63 -4.74
N VAL A 31 4.33 0.41 -5.37
CA VAL A 31 4.34 1.77 -4.85
C VAL A 31 2.95 2.08 -4.33
N TYR A 32 2.88 2.52 -3.07
CA TYR A 32 1.64 2.93 -2.43
C TYR A 32 1.58 4.46 -2.38
N LEU A 33 0.44 5.03 -2.76
CA LEU A 33 0.21 6.47 -2.68
C LEU A 33 -1.14 6.76 -2.03
N GLU A 34 -1.15 7.69 -1.07
CA GLU A 34 -2.40 8.15 -0.47
C GLU A 34 -3.19 9.06 -1.43
N THR A 35 -4.52 8.96 -1.40
CA THR A 35 -5.39 9.62 -2.39
C THR A 35 -5.40 11.14 -2.31
N TRP A 36 -4.91 11.74 -1.23
CA TRP A 36 -4.79 13.19 -1.07
C TRP A 36 -3.52 13.78 -1.68
N HIS A 37 -2.59 12.97 -2.18
CA HIS A 37 -1.34 13.47 -2.73
C HIS A 37 -1.59 14.29 -4.01
N ALA A 38 -0.92 15.44 -4.16
CA ALA A 38 -1.06 16.34 -5.32
C ALA A 38 -0.86 15.66 -6.68
N ASP A 39 0.05 14.69 -6.75
CA ASP A 39 0.39 13.96 -7.98
C ASP A 39 -0.45 12.68 -8.19
N ILE A 40 -1.57 12.50 -7.49
CA ILE A 40 -2.40 11.27 -7.59
C ILE A 40 -2.94 11.03 -9.00
N GLU A 41 -3.20 12.11 -9.74
CA GLU A 41 -3.71 12.02 -11.11
C GLU A 41 -2.64 11.48 -12.06
N GLU A 42 -1.42 12.00 -12.00
CA GLU A 42 -0.28 11.49 -12.75
C GLU A 42 0.09 10.06 -12.33
N PHE A 43 -0.06 9.72 -11.05
CA PHE A 43 0.17 8.38 -10.53
C PHE A 43 -0.73 7.34 -11.22
N LEU A 44 -1.98 7.68 -11.50
CA LEU A 44 -2.93 6.80 -12.20
C LEU A 44 -2.53 6.52 -13.66
N GLU A 45 -1.76 7.41 -14.29
CA GLU A 45 -1.35 7.31 -15.69
C GLU A 45 -0.06 6.49 -15.89
N LEU A 46 0.66 6.19 -14.80
CA LEU A 46 1.98 5.55 -14.85
C LEU A 46 1.97 4.16 -15.52
N ARG A 47 0.82 3.49 -15.58
CA ARG A 47 0.64 2.16 -16.18
C ARG A 47 -0.17 2.17 -17.48
N ASP A 48 -0.53 3.35 -17.97
CA ASP A 48 -1.26 3.47 -19.23
C ASP A 48 -0.42 2.98 -20.41
N ASN A 49 -1.04 2.23 -21.32
CA ASN A 49 -0.38 1.76 -22.55
C ASN A 49 -0.22 2.86 -23.61
N THR A 50 -0.87 4.01 -23.42
CA THR A 50 -0.83 5.15 -24.34
C THR A 50 -0.25 6.38 -23.65
N GLY A 51 0.31 7.29 -24.44
CA GLY A 51 0.96 8.52 -23.95
C GLY A 51 2.47 8.46 -24.04
N GLU A 52 3.16 9.32 -23.29
CA GLU A 52 4.61 9.44 -23.34
C GLU A 52 5.30 8.39 -22.48
N ASP A 53 6.09 7.51 -23.09
CA ASP A 53 6.77 6.39 -22.43
C ASP A 53 7.72 6.82 -21.27
N GLN A 54 8.32 8.01 -21.38
CA GLN A 54 9.17 8.57 -20.34
C GLN A 54 8.42 8.80 -19.01
N ARG A 55 7.09 8.90 -19.07
CA ARG A 55 6.18 9.07 -17.93
C ARG A 55 5.46 7.78 -17.55
N ARG A 56 5.97 6.61 -17.99
CA ARG A 56 5.41 5.29 -17.67
C ARG A 56 6.37 4.45 -16.87
N THR A 57 5.85 3.61 -15.97
CA THR A 57 6.60 2.71 -15.09
C THR A 57 6.03 1.30 -15.15
N HIS A 58 6.22 0.61 -16.27
CA HIS A 58 5.66 -0.71 -16.53
C HIS A 58 6.28 -1.85 -15.70
N ASN A 59 7.38 -1.61 -14.99
CA ASN A 59 8.03 -2.57 -14.09
C ASN A 59 7.57 -2.40 -12.64
N LEU A 60 6.91 -1.29 -12.29
CA LEU A 60 6.36 -1.04 -10.96
C LEU A 60 4.88 -1.41 -10.88
N ASN A 61 4.47 -2.03 -9.78
CA ASN A 61 3.06 -2.16 -9.44
C ASN A 61 2.59 -0.94 -8.65
N LEU A 62 1.30 -0.60 -8.76
CA LEU A 62 0.73 0.59 -8.12
C LEU A 62 -0.43 0.22 -7.21
N ALA A 63 -0.51 0.87 -6.07
CA ALA A 63 -1.59 0.73 -5.10
C ALA A 63 -1.96 2.07 -4.47
N HIS A 64 -3.23 2.19 -4.09
CA HIS A 64 -3.78 3.33 -3.38
C HIS A 64 -3.90 3.00 -1.90
N TRP A 65 -3.39 3.86 -1.03
CA TRP A 65 -3.57 3.78 0.42
C TRP A 65 -4.68 4.74 0.85
N ILE A 66 -5.90 4.22 0.99
CA ILE A 66 -7.13 5.02 0.96
C ILE A 66 -7.63 5.30 2.39
N PRO A 67 -7.71 6.57 2.83
CA PRO A 67 -8.34 6.91 4.10
C PRO A 67 -9.88 6.82 4.01
N ASP A 68 -10.53 6.54 5.14
CA ASP A 68 -11.99 6.46 5.25
C ASP A 68 -12.65 7.81 4.89
N GLU A 69 -12.00 8.96 5.16
CA GLU A 69 -12.49 10.29 4.75
C GLU A 69 -12.70 10.39 3.25
N PHE A 70 -11.77 9.86 2.44
CA PHE A 70 -11.94 9.89 0.99
C PHE A 70 -13.20 9.12 0.58
N MET A 71 -13.42 7.94 1.15
CA MET A 71 -14.60 7.13 0.84
C MET A 71 -15.90 7.80 1.31
N ARG A 72 -15.89 8.50 2.46
CA ARG A 72 -17.03 9.33 2.90
C ARG A 72 -17.31 10.47 1.93
N ARG A 73 -16.28 11.12 1.39
CA ARG A 73 -16.43 12.19 0.38
C ARG A 73 -16.97 11.66 -0.95
N VAL A 74 -16.55 10.45 -1.36
CA VAL A 74 -17.09 9.75 -2.53
C VAL A 74 -18.58 9.43 -2.35
N ASP A 75 -18.98 8.90 -1.20
CA ASP A 75 -20.37 8.56 -0.90
C ASP A 75 -21.27 9.82 -0.86
N ALA A 76 -20.78 10.87 -0.21
CA ALA A 76 -21.49 12.15 -0.09
C ALA A 76 -21.48 13.02 -1.36
N ASP A 77 -20.78 12.59 -2.42
CA ASP A 77 -20.60 13.37 -3.67
C ASP A 77 -20.04 14.78 -3.43
N THR A 78 -18.98 14.84 -2.62
CA THR A 78 -18.32 16.09 -2.22
C THR A 78 -16.92 16.21 -2.78
N GLU A 79 -16.31 17.37 -2.58
CA GLU A 79 -14.96 17.66 -3.05
C GLU A 79 -13.88 16.95 -2.22
N TRP A 80 -12.77 16.68 -2.89
CA TRP A 80 -11.53 16.15 -2.35
C TRP A 80 -10.37 17.11 -2.67
N SER A 81 -9.67 17.55 -1.64
CA SER A 81 -8.48 18.39 -1.74
C SER A 81 -7.20 17.57 -1.84
N LEU A 82 -6.32 18.02 -2.73
CA LEU A 82 -5.01 17.44 -2.97
C LEU A 82 -3.92 18.37 -2.41
N PHE A 83 -2.95 17.79 -1.71
CA PHE A 83 -1.91 18.53 -0.98
C PHE A 83 -0.51 18.10 -1.38
N SER A 84 0.46 19.01 -1.21
CA SER A 84 1.86 18.62 -1.22
C SER A 84 2.24 18.12 0.19
N PRO A 85 2.92 16.97 0.33
CA PRO A 85 3.36 16.49 1.64
C PRO A 85 4.33 17.45 2.34
N ALA A 86 4.95 18.39 1.62
CA ALA A 86 5.76 19.45 2.24
C ALA A 86 4.93 20.46 3.04
N ASP A 87 3.65 20.65 2.69
CA ASP A 87 2.75 21.59 3.37
C ASP A 87 1.94 20.93 4.50
N VAL A 88 1.81 19.59 4.45
CA VAL A 88 1.03 18.77 5.39
C VAL A 88 1.79 17.47 5.76
N PRO A 89 3.04 17.58 6.26
CA PRO A 89 3.90 16.42 6.49
C PRO A 89 3.31 15.41 7.48
N GLU A 90 2.43 15.85 8.37
CA GLU A 90 1.81 15.00 9.39
C GLU A 90 0.83 13.96 8.82
N LEU A 91 0.24 14.19 7.64
CA LEU A 91 -0.87 13.35 7.17
C LEU A 91 -0.48 11.88 6.93
N VAL A 92 0.78 11.61 6.61
CA VAL A 92 1.29 10.25 6.39
C VAL A 92 1.32 9.44 7.69
N ASP A 93 1.48 10.11 8.84
CA ASP A 93 1.61 9.51 10.16
C ASP A 93 0.31 9.56 10.98
N LEU A 94 -0.80 9.97 10.36
CA LEU A 94 -2.12 10.02 11.00
C LEU A 94 -3.08 9.08 10.28
N TRP A 95 -4.02 8.49 11.01
CA TRP A 95 -5.10 7.66 10.46
C TRP A 95 -6.40 7.86 11.27
N GLY A 96 -7.54 7.44 10.71
CA GLY A 96 -8.84 7.58 11.37
C GLY A 96 -9.18 9.03 11.72
N ASP A 97 -9.78 9.25 12.90
CA ASP A 97 -10.28 10.55 13.33
C ASP A 97 -9.19 11.64 13.41
N GLU A 98 -7.95 11.26 13.72
CA GLU A 98 -6.82 12.21 13.76
C GLU A 98 -6.43 12.68 12.36
N PHE A 99 -6.40 11.76 11.39
CA PHE A 99 -6.22 12.11 9.97
C PHE A 99 -7.34 13.03 9.48
N ASP A 100 -8.60 12.68 9.80
CA ASP A 100 -9.76 13.46 9.38
C ASP A 100 -9.70 14.92 9.88
N ALA A 101 -9.33 15.10 11.15
CA ALA A 101 -9.19 16.40 11.76
C ALA A 101 -8.05 17.21 11.12
N ALA A 102 -6.88 16.60 10.92
CA ALA A 102 -5.73 17.25 10.30
C ALA A 102 -6.00 17.62 8.84
N TYR A 103 -6.60 16.71 8.06
CA TYR A 103 -6.98 16.92 6.67
C TYR A 103 -7.93 18.12 6.52
N ARG A 104 -9.02 18.16 7.30
CA ARG A 104 -10.00 19.26 7.26
C ARG A 104 -9.40 20.57 7.77
N ALA A 105 -8.49 20.52 8.73
CA ALA A 105 -7.77 21.70 9.18
C ALA A 105 -6.84 22.26 8.09
N ALA A 106 -6.20 21.40 7.29
CA ALA A 106 -5.41 21.81 6.13
C ALA A 106 -6.28 22.44 5.02
N GLU A 107 -7.47 21.88 4.77
CA GLU A 107 -8.47 22.49 3.88
C GLU A 107 -8.84 23.91 4.37
N ALA A 108 -9.17 24.06 5.66
CA ALA A 108 -9.56 25.34 6.26
C ALA A 108 -8.44 26.40 6.23
N LYS A 109 -7.18 25.96 6.27
CA LYS A 109 -5.99 26.84 6.10
C LYS A 109 -5.72 27.22 4.64
N GLY A 110 -6.45 26.65 3.68
CA GLY A 110 -6.26 26.92 2.25
C GLY A 110 -4.97 26.31 1.68
N LEU A 111 -4.48 25.20 2.26
CA LEU A 111 -3.23 24.56 1.82
C LEU A 111 -3.39 23.66 0.58
N ALA A 112 -4.63 23.44 0.12
CA ALA A 112 -4.93 22.62 -1.03
C ALA A 112 -4.26 23.18 -2.29
N ARG A 113 -3.49 22.34 -2.99
CA ARG A 113 -2.91 22.66 -4.30
C ARG A 113 -3.94 22.60 -5.41
N LYS A 114 -4.89 21.67 -5.27
CA LYS A 114 -6.01 21.45 -6.18
C LYS A 114 -7.17 20.85 -5.38
N THR A 115 -8.40 21.10 -5.84
CA THR A 115 -9.60 20.42 -5.34
C THR A 115 -10.34 19.83 -6.54
N MET A 116 -10.94 18.65 -6.36
CA MET A 116 -11.72 17.97 -7.41
C MET A 116 -12.85 17.13 -6.83
N PRO A 117 -13.89 16.77 -7.61
CA PRO A 117 -14.94 15.87 -7.13
C PRO A 117 -14.38 14.49 -6.73
N ALA A 118 -14.70 14.02 -5.53
CA ALA A 118 -14.18 12.74 -5.02
C ALA A 118 -14.60 11.55 -5.90
N ARG A 119 -15.85 11.56 -6.38
CA ARG A 119 -16.39 10.52 -7.29
C ARG A 119 -15.68 10.48 -8.63
N GLU A 120 -15.20 11.62 -9.11
CA GLU A 120 -14.43 11.68 -10.35
C GLU A 120 -13.08 10.98 -10.18
N LEU A 121 -12.36 11.29 -9.10
CA LEU A 121 -11.09 10.63 -8.76
C LEU A 121 -11.28 9.13 -8.57
N TYR A 122 -12.27 8.72 -7.76
CA TYR A 122 -12.56 7.31 -7.53
C TYR A 122 -12.93 6.57 -8.84
N GLY A 123 -13.74 7.20 -9.69
CA GLY A 123 -14.08 6.67 -11.01
C GLY A 123 -12.85 6.48 -11.90
N ARG A 124 -11.86 7.37 -11.83
CA ARG A 124 -10.57 7.21 -12.53
C ARG A 124 -9.77 6.04 -11.97
N MET A 125 -9.64 5.92 -10.65
CA MET A 125 -8.95 4.80 -9.98
C MET A 125 -9.55 3.45 -10.43
N MET A 126 -10.88 3.33 -10.42
CA MET A 126 -11.58 2.12 -10.88
C MET A 126 -11.35 1.82 -12.36
N ARG A 127 -11.32 2.84 -13.22
CA ARG A 127 -11.01 2.65 -14.64
C ARG A 127 -9.58 2.17 -14.84
N THR A 128 -8.60 2.77 -14.16
CA THR A 128 -7.19 2.35 -14.22
C THR A 128 -7.05 0.89 -13.79
N LEU A 129 -7.66 0.50 -12.67
CA LEU A 129 -7.66 -0.89 -12.19
C LEU A 129 -8.28 -1.85 -13.21
N ALA A 130 -9.44 -1.51 -13.78
CA ALA A 130 -10.12 -2.35 -14.75
C ALA A 130 -9.34 -2.50 -16.07
N GLN A 131 -8.64 -1.45 -16.52
CA GLN A 131 -7.93 -1.44 -17.80
C GLN A 131 -6.53 -2.05 -17.72
N THR A 132 -5.85 -1.91 -16.59
CA THR A 132 -4.42 -2.24 -16.46
C THR A 132 -4.14 -3.35 -15.43
N GLY A 133 -5.09 -3.66 -14.55
CA GLY A 133 -4.87 -4.51 -13.38
C GLY A 133 -4.00 -3.85 -12.29
N GLN A 134 -3.75 -2.54 -12.39
CA GLN A 134 -2.88 -1.75 -11.50
C GLN A 134 -3.65 -0.61 -10.84
N GLY A 135 -3.13 -0.05 -9.75
CA GLY A 135 -3.89 0.85 -8.90
C GLY A 135 -4.78 0.05 -7.95
N TRP A 136 -4.18 -0.90 -7.23
CA TRP A 136 -4.88 -1.74 -6.27
C TRP A 136 -5.50 -0.89 -5.16
N MET A 137 -6.59 -1.37 -4.58
CA MET A 137 -7.35 -0.64 -3.57
C MET A 137 -7.02 -1.22 -2.19
N THR A 138 -6.37 -0.43 -1.36
CA THR A 138 -6.05 -0.80 0.02
C THR A 138 -6.49 0.30 0.96
N PHE A 139 -7.03 -0.05 2.13
CA PHE A 139 -7.74 0.90 3.00
C PHE A 139 -6.92 1.16 4.26
N LYS A 140 -6.41 2.40 4.38
CA LYS A 140 -5.48 2.85 5.41
C LYS A 140 -6.04 2.67 6.81
N ASP A 141 -7.23 3.17 7.05
CA ASP A 141 -7.79 3.24 8.40
C ASP A 141 -8.24 1.86 8.89
N ALA A 142 -8.84 1.04 8.02
CA ALA A 142 -9.14 -0.35 8.36
C ALA A 142 -7.86 -1.13 8.69
N SER A 143 -6.82 -0.97 7.88
CA SER A 143 -5.53 -1.64 8.08
C SER A 143 -4.90 -1.24 9.42
N ASN A 144 -4.81 0.06 9.70
CA ASN A 144 -4.24 0.57 10.94
C ASN A 144 -5.11 0.21 12.16
N ARG A 145 -6.44 0.22 12.06
CA ARG A 145 -7.32 -0.12 13.17
C ARG A 145 -7.21 -1.58 13.61
N THR A 146 -6.90 -2.48 12.69
CA THR A 146 -6.85 -3.93 12.95
C THR A 146 -5.45 -4.51 13.12
N ALA A 147 -4.41 -3.73 12.81
CA ALA A 147 -3.02 -4.16 13.02
C ALA A 147 -2.68 -4.17 14.51
N ASN A 148 -2.19 -5.29 15.05
CA ASN A 148 -1.80 -5.34 16.46
C ASN A 148 -0.63 -4.37 16.76
N GLN A 149 0.23 -4.09 15.78
CA GLN A 149 1.40 -3.22 15.96
C GLN A 149 1.05 -1.75 16.18
N THR A 150 -0.10 -1.29 15.71
CA THR A 150 -0.57 0.11 15.86
C THR A 150 -1.31 0.35 17.18
N ALA A 151 -1.48 -0.70 18.00
CA ALA A 151 -1.97 -0.55 19.38
C ALA A 151 -0.99 0.24 20.26
N GLU A 152 0.30 0.27 19.88
CA GLU A 152 1.32 1.09 20.52
C GLU A 152 1.31 2.51 19.93
N PRO A 153 1.30 3.57 20.77
CA PRO A 153 1.29 4.95 20.31
C PRO A 153 2.46 5.29 19.37
N GLY A 154 2.17 6.04 18.31
CA GLY A 154 3.17 6.48 17.34
C GLY A 154 3.57 5.43 16.29
N ARG A 155 2.91 4.26 16.27
CA ARG A 155 3.11 3.24 15.24
C ARG A 155 2.00 3.29 14.20
N VAL A 156 2.39 3.44 12.94
CA VAL A 156 1.48 3.56 11.79
C VAL A 156 1.93 2.62 10.69
N VAL A 157 0.98 1.94 10.06
CA VAL A 157 1.18 1.19 8.84
C VAL A 157 0.97 2.14 7.66
N HIS A 158 2.05 2.45 6.94
CA HIS A 158 2.02 3.38 5.80
C HIS A 158 1.71 2.71 4.47
N SER A 159 1.86 1.38 4.37
CA SER A 159 1.61 0.62 3.16
C SER A 159 1.41 -0.87 3.46
N SER A 160 0.99 -1.63 2.45
CA SER A 160 1.06 -3.09 2.46
C SER A 160 2.26 -3.57 1.62
N ASN A 161 2.54 -4.87 1.62
CA ASN A 161 3.55 -5.47 0.74
C ASN A 161 3.10 -5.58 -0.75
N LEU A 162 3.92 -6.22 -1.59
CA LEU A 162 3.65 -6.46 -3.02
C LEU A 162 2.32 -7.18 -3.31
N CYS A 163 1.84 -8.03 -2.40
CA CYS A 163 0.67 -8.90 -2.64
C CYS A 163 -0.58 -8.47 -1.84
N THR A 164 -0.51 -7.31 -1.19
CA THR A 164 -1.59 -6.62 -0.46
C THR A 164 -2.12 -7.33 0.80
N GLU A 165 -1.45 -8.38 1.29
CA GLU A 165 -1.88 -9.19 2.43
C GLU A 165 -1.18 -8.86 3.77
N ILE A 166 -0.06 -8.15 3.72
CA ILE A 166 0.79 -7.90 4.91
C ILE A 166 0.68 -6.45 5.36
N LEU A 167 0.33 -6.28 6.63
CA LEU A 167 0.16 -4.99 7.30
C LEU A 167 1.11 -4.91 8.49
N GLU A 168 2.28 -4.32 8.28
CA GLU A 168 3.33 -4.19 9.28
C GLU A 168 3.84 -2.74 9.29
N VAL A 169 4.26 -2.28 10.47
CA VAL A 169 4.77 -0.92 10.67
C VAL A 169 6.16 -0.82 10.04
N THR A 170 6.41 0.29 9.36
CA THR A 170 7.70 0.64 8.76
C THR A 170 8.09 2.04 9.19
N ASN A 171 9.39 2.32 9.26
CA ASN A 171 9.92 3.67 9.45
C ASN A 171 11.35 3.76 8.88
N ASP A 172 12.01 4.91 9.00
CA ASP A 172 13.36 5.11 8.48
C ASP A 172 14.42 4.14 9.05
N GLY A 173 14.16 3.56 10.23
CA GLY A 173 15.01 2.57 10.88
C GLY A 173 14.57 1.12 10.74
N GLU A 174 13.35 0.85 10.26
CA GLU A 174 12.73 -0.48 10.24
C GLU A 174 12.07 -0.78 8.89
N THR A 175 12.56 -1.82 8.22
CA THR A 175 11.95 -2.40 7.02
C THR A 175 11.24 -3.69 7.40
N ALA A 176 9.92 -3.71 7.29
CA ALA A 176 9.11 -4.89 7.58
C ALA A 176 9.45 -6.08 6.66
N VAL A 177 9.48 -7.29 7.23
CA VAL A 177 9.81 -8.53 6.53
C VAL A 177 8.73 -9.57 6.76
N CYS A 178 8.25 -10.15 5.66
CA CYS A 178 7.21 -11.15 5.71
C CYS A 178 7.77 -12.58 5.67
N ASN A 179 7.49 -13.38 6.71
CA ASN A 179 7.77 -14.82 6.76
C ASN A 179 6.50 -15.62 6.44
N LEU A 180 6.46 -16.23 5.25
CA LEU A 180 5.25 -16.86 4.71
C LEU A 180 5.28 -18.38 4.75
N GLY A 181 4.15 -18.96 5.16
CA GLY A 181 3.84 -20.38 5.01
C GLY A 181 2.38 -20.55 4.59
N SER A 182 2.05 -21.66 3.92
CA SER A 182 0.66 -21.95 3.53
C SER A 182 0.25 -23.36 3.95
N VAL A 183 -1.01 -23.50 4.37
CA VAL A 183 -1.62 -24.77 4.79
C VAL A 183 -2.63 -25.20 3.73
N ASN A 184 -2.48 -26.40 3.19
CA ASN A 184 -3.44 -26.97 2.25
C ASN A 184 -4.71 -27.44 2.98
N LEU A 185 -5.72 -26.58 3.07
CA LEU A 185 -6.99 -26.86 3.75
C LEU A 185 -7.69 -28.14 3.23
N GLY A 186 -7.54 -28.47 1.94
CA GLY A 186 -8.13 -29.68 1.36
C GLY A 186 -7.62 -30.98 1.98
N ALA A 187 -6.40 -30.97 2.53
CA ALA A 187 -5.82 -32.14 3.20
C ALA A 187 -6.44 -32.43 4.58
N PHE A 188 -7.29 -31.53 5.09
CA PHE A 188 -7.97 -31.65 6.38
C PHE A 188 -9.46 -31.97 6.23
N VAL A 189 -9.95 -32.16 5.00
CA VAL A 189 -11.34 -32.55 4.76
C VAL A 189 -11.45 -34.07 4.93
N ALA A 190 -12.24 -34.51 5.91
CA ALA A 190 -12.56 -35.90 6.17
C ALA A 190 -14.08 -36.06 6.34
N ASN A 191 -14.65 -37.04 5.64
CA ASN A 191 -16.08 -37.38 5.73
C ASN A 191 -17.04 -36.18 5.54
N GLY A 192 -16.68 -35.25 4.63
CA GLY A 192 -17.50 -34.07 4.35
C GLY A 192 -17.40 -32.94 5.39
N SER A 193 -16.46 -33.03 6.33
CA SER A 193 -16.21 -32.02 7.36
C SER A 193 -14.71 -31.72 7.50
N ILE A 194 -14.36 -30.60 8.15
CA ILE A 194 -12.96 -30.28 8.47
C ILE A 194 -12.56 -30.99 9.76
N ASP A 195 -11.41 -31.67 9.72
CA ASP A 195 -10.70 -32.18 10.89
C ASP A 195 -9.99 -31.00 11.59
N TRP A 196 -10.71 -30.35 12.51
CA TRP A 196 -10.26 -29.15 13.21
C TRP A 196 -9.07 -29.42 14.15
N ASP A 197 -9.03 -30.57 14.81
CA ASP A 197 -7.95 -30.93 15.75
C ASP A 197 -6.62 -31.12 14.99
N ARG A 198 -6.67 -31.78 13.83
CA ARG A 198 -5.49 -31.93 12.97
C ARG A 198 -5.06 -30.59 12.35
N LEU A 199 -6.00 -29.73 11.99
CA LEU A 199 -5.70 -28.40 11.49
C LEU A 199 -5.02 -27.54 12.56
N ASP A 200 -5.55 -27.48 13.79
CA ASP A 200 -4.97 -26.73 14.91
C ASP A 200 -3.53 -27.17 15.19
N SER A 201 -3.29 -28.47 15.35
CA SER A 201 -1.95 -29.02 15.59
C SER A 201 -0.96 -28.73 14.44
N THR A 202 -1.44 -28.75 13.19
CA THR A 202 -0.59 -28.40 12.03
C THR A 202 -0.25 -26.92 11.99
N VAL A 203 -1.22 -26.04 12.26
CA VAL A 203 -1.00 -24.59 12.31
C VAL A 203 0.00 -24.22 13.41
N ARG A 204 -0.11 -24.82 14.61
CA ARG A 204 0.87 -24.60 15.70
C ARG A 204 2.29 -24.97 15.28
N THR A 205 2.44 -26.06 14.54
CA THR A 205 3.74 -26.49 14.01
C THR A 205 4.27 -25.51 12.97
N ALA A 206 3.42 -25.07 12.03
CA ALA A 206 3.78 -24.10 11.00
C ALA A 206 4.23 -22.77 11.60
N VAL A 207 3.53 -22.25 12.61
CA VAL A 207 3.93 -21.02 13.33
C VAL A 207 5.31 -21.16 13.95
N THR A 208 5.59 -22.30 14.59
CA THR A 208 6.93 -22.57 15.18
C THR A 208 8.03 -22.58 14.12
N PHE A 209 7.73 -23.06 12.90
CA PHE A 209 8.70 -23.03 11.81
C PHE A 209 8.93 -21.62 11.29
N LEU A 210 7.88 -20.82 11.14
CA LEU A 210 7.99 -19.42 10.71
C LEU A 210 8.76 -18.57 11.73
N ASP A 211 8.50 -18.78 13.02
CA ASP A 211 9.22 -18.13 14.12
C ASP A 211 10.73 -18.41 14.06
N ARG A 212 11.12 -19.67 13.86
CA ARG A 212 12.53 -20.04 13.67
C ARG A 212 13.15 -19.45 12.40
N VAL A 213 12.36 -19.19 11.36
CA VAL A 213 12.88 -18.55 10.14
C VAL A 213 13.37 -17.14 10.45
N VAL A 214 12.72 -16.41 11.37
CA VAL A 214 13.17 -15.08 11.80
C VAL A 214 14.62 -15.12 12.28
N ASP A 215 14.99 -16.08 13.14
CA ASP A 215 16.35 -16.16 13.69
C ASP A 215 17.42 -16.56 12.67
N ILE A 216 17.07 -17.40 11.70
CA ILE A 216 18.04 -18.02 10.78
C ILE A 216 18.11 -17.34 9.41
N ASN A 217 17.18 -16.44 9.11
CA ASN A 217 17.10 -15.81 7.81
C ASN A 217 18.31 -14.90 7.56
N PHE A 218 18.73 -14.82 6.29
CA PHE A 218 19.69 -13.81 5.88
C PHE A 218 18.95 -12.54 5.48
N TYR A 219 19.16 -11.47 6.23
CA TYR A 219 18.57 -10.17 5.98
C TYR A 219 19.46 -9.35 5.04
N PRO A 220 18.92 -8.81 3.93
CA PRO A 220 19.72 -8.12 2.93
C PRO A 220 20.17 -6.72 3.36
N THR A 221 19.56 -6.18 4.42
CA THR A 221 19.82 -4.85 5.00
C THR A 221 19.77 -4.93 6.52
N GLU A 222 20.41 -3.99 7.21
CA GLU A 222 20.41 -3.94 8.68
C GLU A 222 19.03 -3.60 9.27
N GLN A 223 18.24 -2.82 8.53
CA GLN A 223 16.89 -2.40 8.93
C GLN A 223 15.84 -3.52 8.82
N ALA A 224 16.18 -4.64 8.17
CA ALA A 224 15.26 -5.74 7.86
C ALA A 224 15.34 -6.87 8.87
#